data_AF-A0A5B8W4M1-F1
#
_entry.id   AF-A0A5B8W4M1-F1
#
_cell.length_a   1.000
_cell.length_b   1.000
_cell.length_c   1.000
_cell.angle_alpha   90.00
_cell.angle_beta   90.00
_cell.angle_gamma   90.00
#
_symmetry.space_group_name_H-M   'P 1'
#
loop_
_entity.id
_entity.type
_entity.pdbx_description
1 polymer ?
#
loop_
_entity_poly.entity_id
_entity_poly.type
_entity_poly.pdbx_seq_one_letter_code
_entity_poly.pdbx_strand_id
1 'polypeptide(L)'
;MRTFHQTMSNPTAIDLRSTPIFQLSDEELRERLRPTYERMKAEKFAKGGYLTYYDPTVCPNNTYAVHEYSDRKELVKLDENGKAQYVKTL
;
A
#
# COMPACT_ATOMS: atom_id res chain seq x y z
N MET A 1 -14.60 47.49 18.56
CA MET A 1 -13.27 46.92 18.23
C MET A 1 -13.49 45.63 17.47
N ARG A 2 -13.11 45.57 16.18
CA ARG A 2 -13.22 44.37 15.34
C ARG A 2 -11.96 43.53 15.54
N THR A 3 -12.11 42.36 16.13
CA THR A 3 -11.04 41.37 16.30
C THR A 3 -10.81 40.70 14.96
N PHE A 4 -9.69 41.01 14.29
CA PHE A 4 -9.26 40.32 13.09
C PHE A 4 -8.77 38.92 13.47
N HIS A 5 -9.47 37.88 13.01
CA HIS A 5 -8.93 36.53 12.97
C HIS A 5 -7.69 36.54 12.06
N GLN A 6 -6.51 36.37 12.66
CA GLN A 6 -5.33 35.97 11.92
C GLN A 6 -5.45 34.47 11.62
N THR A 7 -5.97 34.13 10.45
CA THR A 7 -5.73 32.82 9.84
C THR A 7 -4.23 32.75 9.53
N MET A 8 -3.47 32.07 10.39
CA MET A 8 -2.11 31.66 10.04
C MET A 8 -2.18 30.80 8.78
N SER A 9 -1.53 31.31 7.74
CA SER A 9 -1.30 30.65 6.46
C SER A 9 -0.62 29.30 6.72
N ASN A 10 -1.26 28.20 6.29
CA ASN A 10 -0.60 26.90 6.22
C ASN A 10 0.73 27.07 5.48
N PRO A 11 1.86 26.52 5.96
CA PRO A 11 3.05 26.41 5.12
C PRO A 11 2.61 25.70 3.86
N THR A 12 2.90 26.31 2.71
CA THR A 12 2.67 25.76 1.37
C THR A 12 2.95 24.27 1.39
N ALA A 13 1.89 23.44 1.43
CA ALA A 13 2.03 22.01 1.34
C ALA A 13 2.76 21.75 0.02
N ILE A 14 4.01 21.32 0.11
CA ILE A 14 4.83 21.03 -1.07
C ILE A 14 4.05 19.97 -1.83
N ASP A 15 3.61 20.30 -3.04
CA ASP A 15 2.96 19.30 -3.88
C ASP A 15 4.01 18.27 -4.26
N LEU A 16 3.98 17.12 -3.57
CA LEU A 16 4.92 16.03 -3.77
C LEU A 16 4.98 15.53 -5.22
N ARG A 17 3.97 15.84 -6.05
CA ARG A 17 3.96 15.52 -7.49
C ARG A 17 4.97 16.34 -8.29
N SER A 18 5.27 17.54 -7.82
CA SER A 18 6.18 18.51 -8.47
C SER A 18 7.64 18.31 -8.09
N THR A 19 7.91 17.61 -6.97
CA THR A 19 9.27 17.27 -6.52
C THR A 19 9.84 16.09 -7.34
N PRO A 20 11.11 16.15 -7.79
CA PRO A 20 11.79 15.01 -8.39
C PRO A 20 11.85 13.80 -7.44
N ILE A 21 11.67 12.59 -7.97
CA ILE A 21 11.58 11.35 -7.19
C ILE A 21 12.82 11.13 -6.31
N PHE A 22 14.01 11.45 -6.84
CA PHE A 22 15.29 11.31 -6.12
C PHE A 22 15.48 12.29 -4.96
N GLN A 23 14.58 13.27 -4.81
CA GLN A 23 14.60 14.27 -3.73
C GLN A 23 13.55 13.99 -2.66
N LEU A 24 12.74 12.93 -2.82
CA LEU A 24 11.73 12.53 -1.85
C LEU A 24 12.35 11.56 -0.83
N SER A 25 11.96 11.69 0.44
CA SER A 25 12.15 10.59 1.39
C SER A 25 11.29 9.38 1.03
N ASP A 26 11.57 8.22 1.62
CA ASP A 26 10.75 7.02 1.41
C ASP A 26 9.29 7.25 1.85
N GLU A 27 9.06 8.00 2.93
CA GLU A 27 7.73 8.38 3.39
C GLU A 27 7.02 9.29 2.39
N GLU A 28 7.70 10.32 1.86
CA GLU A 28 7.10 11.25 0.91
C GLU A 28 6.78 10.57 -0.42
N LEU A 29 7.69 9.69 -0.89
CA LEU A 29 7.46 8.87 -2.06
C LEU A 29 6.26 7.94 -1.84
N ARG A 30 6.15 7.31 -0.67
CA ARG A 30 5.00 6.48 -0.30
C ARG A 30 3.70 7.28 -0.31
N GLU A 31 3.68 8.46 0.30
CA GLU A 31 2.49 9.32 0.34
C GLU A 31 2.08 9.80 -1.05
N ARG A 32 3.06 10.12 -1.92
CA ARG A 32 2.82 10.47 -3.33
C ARG A 32 2.21 9.31 -4.11
N LEU A 33 2.69 8.08 -3.87
CA LEU A 33 2.23 6.89 -4.59
C LEU A 33 0.93 6.30 -4.03
N ARG A 34 0.58 6.60 -2.78
CA ARG A 34 -0.60 6.06 -2.08
C ARG A 34 -1.89 6.17 -2.90
N PRO A 35 -2.26 7.31 -3.52
CA PRO A 35 -3.50 7.40 -4.30
C PRO A 35 -3.54 6.43 -5.49
N THR A 36 -2.40 6.25 -6.18
CA THR A 36 -2.27 5.31 -7.30
C THR A 36 -2.37 3.87 -6.81
N TYR A 37 -1.68 3.56 -5.71
CA TYR A 37 -1.73 2.25 -5.07
C TYR A 37 -3.17 1.87 -4.67
N GLU A 38 -3.89 2.76 -3.95
CA GLU A 38 -5.27 2.52 -3.52
C GLU A 38 -6.20 2.31 -4.71
N ARG A 39 -6.05 3.09 -5.79
CA ARG A 39 -6.82 2.89 -7.02
C ARG A 39 -6.57 1.52 -7.65
N MET A 40 -5.29 1.13 -7.81
CA MET A 40 -4.94 -0.16 -8.39
C MET A 40 -5.44 -1.33 -7.53
N LYS A 41 -5.34 -1.20 -6.20
CA LYS A 41 -5.88 -2.17 -5.24
C LYS A 41 -7.40 -2.32 -5.41
N ALA A 42 -8.13 -1.21 -5.43
CA ALA A 42 -9.58 -1.21 -5.63
C ALA A 42 -9.98 -1.86 -6.97
N GLU A 43 -9.29 -1.53 -8.06
CA GLU A 43 -9.55 -2.14 -9.39
C GLU A 43 -9.25 -3.64 -9.40
N LYS A 44 -8.15 -4.07 -8.76
CA LYS A 44 -7.78 -5.49 -8.67
C LYS A 44 -8.86 -6.28 -7.92
N PHE A 45 -9.33 -5.74 -6.81
CA PHE A 45 -10.36 -6.35 -5.98
C PHE A 45 -11.73 -6.36 -6.66
N ALA A 46 -12.11 -5.29 -7.36
CA ALA A 46 -13.35 -5.25 -8.14
C ALA A 46 -13.40 -6.33 -9.23
N LYS A 47 -12.25 -6.79 -9.71
CA LYS A 47 -12.11 -7.90 -10.68
C LYS A 47 -12.00 -9.28 -10.02
N GLY A 48 -12.23 -9.39 -8.71
CA GLY A 48 -12.10 -10.63 -7.95
C GLY A 48 -10.65 -11.11 -7.77
N GLY A 49 -9.67 -10.24 -8.01
CA GLY A 49 -8.26 -10.54 -7.83
C GLY A 49 -7.80 -10.38 -6.39
N TYR A 50 -6.57 -10.82 -6.13
CA TYR A 50 -5.86 -10.64 -4.86
C TYR A 50 -4.51 -9.95 -5.09
N LEU A 51 -3.93 -9.43 -4.01
CA LEU A 51 -2.55 -8.99 -3.94
C LEU A 51 -1.70 -10.08 -3.31
N THR A 52 -0.51 -10.33 -3.84
CA THR A 52 0.45 -11.28 -3.29
C THR A 52 1.65 -10.53 -2.74
N TYR A 53 1.99 -10.73 -1.47
CA TYR A 53 3.17 -10.12 -0.85
C TYR A 53 3.75 -11.00 0.25
N TYR A 54 5.02 -10.76 0.60
CA TYR A 54 5.67 -11.38 1.74
C TYR A 54 5.45 -10.53 3.00
N ASP A 55 5.06 -11.16 4.09
CA ASP A 55 4.93 -10.53 5.40
C ASP A 55 5.79 -11.30 6.43
N PRO A 56 6.90 -10.74 6.96
CA PRO A 56 7.78 -11.44 7.88
C PRO A 56 7.12 -11.79 9.22
N THR A 57 5.98 -11.18 9.56
CA THR A 57 5.25 -11.48 10.80
C THR A 57 4.42 -12.76 10.69
N VAL A 58 4.11 -13.19 9.46
CA VAL A 58 3.22 -14.32 9.18
C VAL A 58 3.89 -15.41 8.36
N CYS A 59 4.73 -15.04 7.39
CA CYS A 59 5.44 -15.95 6.51
C CYS A 59 6.65 -16.57 7.24
N PRO A 60 6.69 -17.91 7.41
CA PRO A 60 7.82 -18.56 8.08
C PRO A 60 9.15 -18.45 7.31
N ASN A 61 9.06 -18.34 5.99
CA ASN A 61 10.20 -18.18 5.09
C ASN A 61 9.71 -17.70 3.70
N ASN A 62 10.64 -17.55 2.77
CA ASN A 62 10.44 -16.99 1.44
C ASN A 62 9.61 -17.87 0.49
N THR A 63 9.24 -19.08 0.90
CA THR A 63 8.32 -19.97 0.15
C THR A 63 6.86 -19.72 0.50
N TYR A 64 6.58 -18.78 1.42
CA TYR A 64 5.22 -18.40 1.76
C TYR A 64 4.92 -16.97 1.31
N ALA A 65 3.65 -16.72 1.01
CA ALA A 65 3.15 -15.40 0.69
C ALA A 65 1.75 -15.21 1.29
N VAL A 66 1.37 -13.95 1.47
CA VAL A 66 0.00 -13.55 1.80
C VAL A 66 -0.73 -13.25 0.51
N HIS A 67 -1.88 -13.87 0.32
CA HIS A 67 -2.89 -13.46 -0.65
C HIS A 67 -3.93 -12.60 0.08
N GLU A 68 -3.95 -11.30 -0.23
CA GLU A 68 -4.95 -10.37 0.27
C GLU A 68 -6.06 -10.18 -0.75
N TYR A 69 -7.25 -10.61 -0.39
CA TYR A 69 -8.50 -10.41 -1.10
C TYR A 69 -9.21 -9.16 -0.54
N SER A 70 -10.34 -8.80 -1.13
CA SER A 70 -11.16 -7.69 -0.63
C SER A 70 -11.78 -7.95 0.75
N ASP A 71 -12.01 -9.22 1.10
CA ASP A 71 -12.76 -9.65 2.28
C ASP A 71 -11.92 -10.44 3.29
N ARG A 72 -10.77 -10.99 2.88
CA ARG A 72 -9.94 -11.86 3.71
C ARG A 72 -8.48 -11.85 3.30
N LYS A 73 -7.64 -12.43 4.17
CA LYS A 73 -6.24 -12.72 3.88
C LYS A 73 -5.99 -14.21 4.02
N GLU A 74 -5.16 -14.77 3.16
CA GLU A 74 -4.78 -16.17 3.17
C GLU A 74 -3.26 -16.28 3.18
N LEU A 75 -2.72 -17.17 4.01
CA LEU A 75 -1.35 -17.64 3.89
C LEU A 75 -1.33 -18.75 2.85
N VAL A 76 -0.46 -18.60 1.86
CA VAL A 76 -0.22 -19.61 0.83
C VAL A 76 1.25 -20.01 0.84
N LYS A 77 1.52 -21.25 0.42
CA LYS A 77 2.85 -21.74 0.12
C LYS A 77 3.04 -21.78 -1.40
N LEU A 78 4.12 -21.20 -1.89
CA LEU A 78 4.52 -21.21 -3.29
C LEU A 78 5.38 -22.44 -3.55
N ASP A 79 5.06 -23.19 -4.61
CA ASP A 79 5.96 -24.23 -5.11
C ASP A 79 7.09 -23.64 -5.98
N GLU A 80 7.97 -24.51 -6.49
CA GLU A 80 9.11 -24.12 -7.32
C GLU A 80 8.70 -23.43 -8.63
N ASN A 81 7.45 -23.61 -9.07
CA ASN A 81 6.87 -22.98 -10.25
C ASN A 81 6.06 -21.71 -9.91
N GLY A 82 6.04 -21.30 -8.64
CA GLY A 82 5.26 -20.16 -8.15
C GLY A 82 3.76 -20.44 -8.01
N LYS A 83 3.32 -21.70 -8.08
CA LYS A 83 1.92 -22.06 -7.85
C LYS A 83 1.60 -22.00 -6.36
N ALA A 84 0.54 -21.27 -6.03
CA ALA A 84 0.09 -21.12 -4.65
C ALA A 84 -0.73 -22.33 -4.19
N GLN A 85 -0.37 -22.85 -3.01
CA GLN A 85 -1.12 -23.83 -2.23
C GLN A 85 -1.65 -23.16 -0.97
N TYR A 86 -2.96 -23.21 -0.77
CA TYR A 86 -3.61 -22.65 0.42
C TYR A 86 -3.12 -23.34 1.70
N VAL A 87 -2.81 -22.54 2.73
CA VAL A 87 -2.40 -23.04 4.06
C VAL A 87 -3.49 -22.74 5.08
N LYS A 88 -3.83 -21.46 5.26
CA LYS A 88 -4.87 -21.02 6.21
C LYS A 88 -5.32 -19.57 5.93
N THR A 89 -6.51 -19.20 6.38
CA THR A 89 -6.94 -17.80 6.54
C THR A 89 -6.19 -17.13 7.70
N LEU A 90 -5.89 -15.84 7.55
CA LEU A 90 -5.19 -15.00 8.52
C LEU A 90 -6.13 -14.07 9.27
#